data_AF-A0AAE5EY02-F1
#
_entry.id   AF-A0AAE5EY02-F1
#
_cell.length_a   1.000
_cell.length_b   1.000
_cell.length_c   1.000
_cell.angle_alpha   90.00
_cell.angle_beta   90.00
_cell.angle_gamma   90.00
#
_symmetry.space_group_name_H-M   'P 1'
#
loop_
_entity.id
_entity.type
_entity.pdbx_description
1 polymer ?
#
loop_
_entity_poly.entity_id
_entity_poly.type
_entity_poly.pdbx_seq_one_letter_code
_entity_poly.pdbx_strand_id
1 'polypeptide(L)'
;MKLGKISDAEMEIMKIIWKKNDQITTAEILDELPKENSWKVTTIMTLISRLTEKGILSVTKVGKLNNYFPKITEEEYKAIQTDNFLEDMHKGSVKNFMATLFNSKKISNKDIAELKEWLKEV
;
A
#
# COMPACT_ATOMS: atom_id res chain seq x y z
N MET A 1 15.68 1.63 -5.68
CA MET A 1 14.95 0.44 -6.17
C MET A 1 13.48 0.83 -6.23
N LYS A 2 12.84 0.86 -7.40
CA LYS A 2 11.40 1.18 -7.49
C LYS A 2 10.61 -0.06 -7.05
N LEU A 3 9.91 0.02 -5.90
CA LEU A 3 8.96 -1.01 -5.50
C LEU A 3 7.78 -1.00 -6.49
N GLY A 4 7.42 -2.19 -6.98
CA GLY A 4 6.30 -2.32 -7.91
C GLY A 4 4.99 -1.88 -7.27
N LYS A 5 4.14 -1.17 -8.02
CA LYS A 5 2.82 -0.75 -7.55
C LYS A 5 1.99 -1.98 -7.14
N ILE A 6 1.35 -1.90 -5.99
CA ILE A 6 0.39 -2.89 -5.51
C ILE A 6 -0.94 -2.57 -6.19
N SER A 7 -1.53 -3.55 -6.85
CA SER A 7 -2.89 -3.48 -7.40
C SER A 7 -3.93 -3.52 -6.29
N ASP A 8 -5.16 -3.09 -6.57
CA ASP A 8 -6.22 -3.04 -5.56
C ASP A 8 -6.46 -4.42 -4.91
N ALA A 9 -6.41 -5.50 -5.70
CA ALA A 9 -6.56 -6.86 -5.18
C ALA A 9 -5.39 -7.31 -4.28
N GLU A 10 -4.16 -6.93 -4.63
CA GLU A 10 -2.98 -7.20 -3.79
C GLU A 10 -3.00 -6.35 -2.51
N MET A 11 -3.55 -5.13 -2.57
CA MET A 11 -3.68 -4.22 -1.43
C MET A 11 -4.64 -4.79 -0.38
N GLU A 12 -5.74 -5.40 -0.80
CA GLU A 12 -6.66 -6.09 0.13
C GLU A 12 -5.94 -7.21 0.91
N ILE A 13 -5.07 -7.97 0.25
CA ILE A 13 -4.24 -8.98 0.93
C ILE A 13 -3.26 -8.31 1.90
N MET A 14 -2.56 -7.26 1.45
CA MET A 14 -1.57 -6.57 2.30
C MET A 14 -2.19 -5.95 3.56
N LYS A 15 -3.41 -5.40 3.47
CA LYS A 15 -4.14 -4.90 4.65
C LYS A 15 -4.35 -5.98 5.70
N ILE A 16 -4.73 -7.19 5.27
CA ILE A 16 -4.90 -8.34 6.17
C ILE A 16 -3.55 -8.71 6.82
N ILE A 17 -2.49 -8.77 6.02
CA ILE A 17 -1.15 -9.12 6.49
C ILE A 17 -0.60 -8.07 7.47
N TRP A 18 -0.71 -6.78 7.16
CA TRP A 18 -0.27 -5.70 8.05
C TRP A 18 -1.08 -5.65 9.35
N LYS A 19 -2.39 -5.89 9.28
CA LYS A 19 -3.26 -5.96 10.47
C LYS A 19 -2.88 -7.10 11.41
N LYS A 20 -2.43 -8.24 10.89
CA LYS A 20 -1.98 -9.39 11.70
C LYS A 20 -0.73 -9.06 12.52
N ASN A 21 0.16 -8.21 11.97
CA ASN A 21 1.44 -7.81 12.58
C ASN A 21 2.34 -8.99 13.03
N ASP A 22 2.20 -10.15 12.37
CA ASP A 22 2.96 -11.37 12.60
C ASP A 22 2.92 -12.21 11.31
N GLN A 23 3.58 -13.37 11.31
CA GLN A 23 3.49 -14.35 10.23
C GLN A 23 2.04 -14.81 10.01
N ILE A 24 1.69 -15.01 8.75
CA ILE A 24 0.33 -15.40 8.36
C ILE A 24 0.35 -16.46 7.26
N THR A 25 -0.55 -17.42 7.35
CA THR A 25 -0.71 -18.50 6.37
C THR A 25 -1.72 -18.15 5.28
N THR A 26 -1.72 -18.91 4.17
CA THR A 26 -2.77 -18.77 3.15
C THR A 26 -4.17 -19.01 3.73
N ALA A 27 -4.33 -19.95 4.67
CA ALA A 27 -5.61 -20.26 5.28
C ALA A 27 -6.14 -19.07 6.11
N GLU A 28 -5.29 -18.46 6.93
CA GLU A 28 -5.66 -17.27 7.70
C GLU A 28 -6.01 -16.07 6.81
N ILE A 29 -5.30 -15.89 5.69
CA ILE A 29 -5.67 -14.86 4.70
C ILE A 29 -7.06 -15.13 4.13
N LEU A 30 -7.39 -16.40 3.85
CA LEU A 30 -8.74 -16.77 3.38
C LEU A 30 -9.82 -16.47 4.43
N ASP A 31 -9.54 -16.74 5.69
CA ASP A 31 -10.51 -16.55 6.78
C ASP A 31 -10.78 -15.07 7.08
N GLU A 32 -9.77 -14.20 6.91
CA GLU A 32 -9.89 -12.75 7.10
C GLU A 32 -10.40 -11.99 5.86
N LEU A 33 -10.51 -12.64 4.69
CA LEU A 33 -11.02 -11.99 3.49
C LEU A 33 -12.49 -11.59 3.68
N PRO A 34 -12.91 -10.41 3.17
CA PRO A 34 -14.32 -10.00 3.21
C PRO A 34 -15.19 -11.07 2.57
N LYS A 35 -16.35 -11.38 3.16
CA LYS A 35 -17.29 -12.39 2.63
C LYS A 35 -17.78 -12.09 1.21
N GLU A 36 -17.69 -10.83 0.79
CA GLU A 36 -18.01 -10.34 -0.54
C GLU A 36 -16.94 -10.76 -1.58
N ASN A 37 -15.70 -10.98 -1.14
CA ASN A 37 -14.61 -11.47 -1.99
C ASN A 37 -14.70 -13.00 -2.13
N SER A 38 -15.27 -13.43 -3.25
CA SER A 38 -15.36 -14.85 -3.64
C SER A 38 -14.10 -15.34 -4.38
N TRP A 39 -12.91 -14.96 -3.91
CA TRP A 39 -11.66 -15.35 -4.58
C TRP A 39 -11.33 -16.81 -4.32
N LYS A 40 -10.95 -17.52 -5.39
CA LYS A 40 -10.42 -18.88 -5.26
C LYS A 40 -9.05 -18.83 -4.60
N VAL A 41 -8.68 -19.89 -3.87
CA VAL A 41 -7.35 -20.06 -3.26
C VAL A 41 -6.23 -19.82 -4.27
N THR A 42 -6.39 -20.28 -5.51
CA THR A 42 -5.42 -20.09 -6.60
C THR A 42 -5.20 -18.62 -6.94
N THR A 43 -6.25 -17.80 -6.89
CA THR A 43 -6.15 -16.35 -7.09
C THR A 43 -5.31 -15.71 -5.99
N ILE A 44 -5.59 -16.05 -4.73
CA ILE A 44 -4.84 -15.53 -3.57
C ILE A 44 -3.37 -15.94 -3.66
N MET A 45 -3.08 -17.21 -3.96
CA MET A 45 -1.70 -17.68 -4.16
C MET A 45 -0.98 -16.92 -5.29
N THR A 46 -1.68 -16.62 -6.39
CA THR A 46 -1.12 -15.84 -7.51
C THR A 46 -0.79 -14.41 -7.07
N LEU A 47 -1.67 -13.76 -6.31
CA LEU A 47 -1.45 -12.41 -5.80
C LEU A 47 -0.28 -12.38 -4.79
N ILE A 48 -0.20 -13.36 -3.89
CA ILE A 48 0.92 -13.49 -2.94
C ILE A 48 2.24 -13.74 -3.68
N SER A 49 2.26 -14.55 -4.74
CA SER A 49 3.46 -14.75 -5.57
C SER A 49 3.95 -13.44 -6.16
N ARG A 50 3.05 -12.64 -6.75
CA ARG A 50 3.37 -11.33 -7.31
C ARG A 50 3.90 -10.36 -6.24
N LEU A 51 3.31 -10.34 -5.05
CA LEU A 51 3.79 -9.54 -3.92
C LEU A 51 5.19 -9.97 -3.46
N THR A 52 5.47 -11.27 -3.50
CA THR A 52 6.79 -11.83 -3.17
C THR A 52 7.83 -11.48 -4.25
N GLU A 53 7.46 -11.58 -5.53
CA GLU A 53 8.29 -11.16 -6.68
C GLU A 53 8.60 -9.66 -6.65
N LYS A 54 7.65 -8.83 -6.19
CA LYS A 54 7.85 -7.39 -5.95
C LYS A 54 8.74 -7.09 -4.74
N GLY A 55 9.09 -8.10 -3.93
CA GLY A 55 9.90 -7.94 -2.72
C GLY A 55 9.16 -7.31 -1.55
N ILE A 56 7.83 -7.22 -1.60
CA ILE A 56 6.98 -6.63 -0.57
C ILE A 56 6.66 -7.64 0.53
N LEU A 57 6.50 -8.90 0.12
CA LEU A 57 6.33 -10.04 1.02
C LEU A 57 7.57 -10.94 0.98
N SER A 58 7.77 -11.62 2.09
CA SER A 58 8.65 -12.77 2.17
C SER A 58 7.84 -14.02 2.45
N VAL A 59 8.34 -15.16 1.99
CA VAL A 59 7.76 -16.47 2.27
C VAL A 59 8.79 -17.35 2.96
N THR A 60 8.36 -18.07 3.99
CA THR A 60 9.16 -19.10 4.66
C THR A 60 8.32 -20.35 4.84
N LYS A 61 8.93 -21.50 4.58
CA LYS A 61 8.25 -22.78 4.72
C LYS A 61 8.44 -23.32 6.13
N VAL A 62 7.34 -23.47 6.86
CA VAL A 62 7.34 -24.06 8.21
C VAL A 62 6.60 -25.39 8.13
N GLY A 63 7.37 -26.48 8.11
CA GLY A 63 6.85 -27.82 7.86
C GLY A 63 6.24 -27.96 6.46
N LYS A 64 4.92 -28.20 6.39
CA LYS A 64 4.17 -28.29 5.14
C LYS A 64 3.46 -26.99 4.74
N LEU A 65 3.50 -25.96 5.59
CA LEU A 65 2.78 -24.71 5.39
C LEU A 65 3.74 -23.59 4.94
N ASN A 66 3.20 -22.69 4.11
CA ASN A 66 3.87 -21.44 3.77
C ASN A 66 3.40 -20.35 4.72
N ASN A 67 4.35 -19.71 5.39
CA ASN A 67 4.13 -18.54 6.21
C ASN A 67 4.66 -17.31 5.46
N TYR A 68 3.84 -16.27 5.43
CA TYR A 68 4.15 -15.00 4.79
C TYR A 68 4.37 -13.93 5.86
N PHE A 69 5.32 -13.04 5.61
CA PHE A 69 5.55 -11.88 6.46
C PHE A 69 5.83 -10.64 5.61
N PRO A 70 5.35 -9.46 6.04
CA PRO A 70 5.62 -8.21 5.36
C PRO A 70 7.09 -7.83 5.50
N LYS A 71 7.73 -7.42 4.40
CA LYS A 71 9.09 -6.87 4.41
C LYS A 71 9.11 -5.36 4.63
N ILE A 72 7.99 -4.71 4.39
CA ILE A 72 7.78 -3.28 4.58
C ILE A 72 6.47 -3.07 5.33
N THR A 73 6.42 -2.05 6.16
CA THR A 73 5.23 -1.59 6.86
C THR A 73 4.26 -0.88 5.91
N GLU A 74 3.02 -0.68 6.35
CA GLU A 74 2.02 0.07 5.59
C GLU A 74 2.45 1.53 5.40
N GLU A 75 3.05 2.12 6.43
CA GLU A 75 3.56 3.49 6.43
C GLU A 75 4.73 3.66 5.45
N GLU A 76 5.69 2.73 5.45
CA GLU A 76 6.80 2.73 4.50
C GLU A 76 6.29 2.57 3.07
N TYR A 77 5.34 1.67 2.84
CA TYR A 77 4.73 1.51 1.52
C TYR A 77 4.06 2.79 1.04
N LYS A 78 3.26 3.43 1.90
CA LYS A 78 2.60 4.71 1.61
C LYS A 78 3.61 5.79 1.26
N ALA A 79 4.67 5.95 2.07
CA ALA A 79 5.71 6.94 1.82
C ALA A 79 6.40 6.72 0.46
N ILE A 80 6.81 5.48 0.18
CA ILE A 80 7.44 5.12 -1.10
C ILE A 80 6.47 5.33 -2.27
N GLN A 81 5.20 4.99 -2.12
CA GLN A 81 4.20 5.18 -3.18
C GLN A 81 3.91 6.67 -3.42
N THR A 82 3.82 7.48 -2.37
CA THR A 82 3.63 8.93 -2.48
C THR A 82 4.81 9.59 -3.19
N ASP A 83 6.04 9.21 -2.87
CA ASP A 83 7.24 9.72 -3.54
C ASP A 83 7.25 9.35 -5.03
N ASN A 84 7.03 8.08 -5.36
CA ASN A 84 6.92 7.64 -6.75
C ASN A 84 5.78 8.35 -7.50
N PHE A 85 4.64 8.58 -6.84
CA PHE A 85 3.52 9.31 -7.43
C PHE A 85 3.88 10.78 -7.73
N LEU A 86 4.54 11.46 -6.79
CA LEU A 86 5.01 12.83 -6.98
C LEU A 86 6.02 12.91 -8.12
N GLU A 87 6.96 11.96 -8.18
CA GLU A 87 7.97 11.90 -9.23
C GLU A 87 7.34 11.66 -10.60
N ASP A 88 6.52 10.61 -10.74
CA ASP A 88 5.96 10.19 -12.04
C ASP A 88 4.88 11.15 -12.56
N MET A 89 4.07 11.78 -11.69
CA MET A 89 2.94 12.62 -12.10
C MET A 89 3.19 14.13 -12.00
N HIS A 90 4.04 14.54 -11.07
CA HIS A 90 4.30 15.96 -10.80
C HIS A 90 5.77 16.35 -10.95
N LYS A 91 6.61 15.45 -11.48
CA LYS A 91 8.06 15.64 -11.68
C LYS A 91 8.76 16.03 -10.38
N GLY A 92 8.34 15.41 -9.27
CA GLY A 92 8.87 15.66 -7.93
C GLY A 92 8.44 16.98 -7.31
N SER A 93 7.61 17.79 -7.99
CA SER A 93 7.23 19.12 -7.51
C SER A 93 5.96 19.07 -6.66
N VAL A 94 6.14 19.18 -5.34
CA VAL A 94 5.04 19.37 -4.37
C VAL A 94 4.21 20.61 -4.72
N LYS A 95 4.85 21.68 -5.20
CA LYS A 95 4.15 22.89 -5.66
C LYS A 95 3.20 22.59 -6.82
N ASN A 96 3.62 21.79 -7.80
CA ASN A 96 2.77 21.41 -8.94
C ASN A 96 1.60 20.55 -8.49
N PHE A 97 1.84 19.59 -7.59
CA PHE A 97 0.78 18.79 -6.98
C PHE A 97 -0.27 19.66 -6.28
N MET A 98 0.17 20.59 -5.42
CA MET A 98 -0.73 21.52 -4.73
C MET A 98 -1.50 22.43 -5.68
N ALA A 99 -0.84 22.93 -6.74
CA ALA A 99 -1.50 23.75 -7.76
C ALA A 99 -2.59 22.95 -8.51
N THR A 100 -2.35 21.67 -8.82
CA THR A 100 -3.36 20.78 -9.42
C THR A 100 -4.54 20.54 -8.48
N LEU A 101 -4.29 20.32 -7.18
CA LEU A 101 -5.37 20.15 -6.19
C LEU A 101 -6.24 21.40 -6.04
N PHE A 102 -5.60 22.58 -6.04
CA PHE A 102 -6.32 23.86 -5.98
C PHE A 102 -7.16 24.08 -7.24
N ASN A 103 -6.57 23.89 -8.41
CA ASN A 103 -7.28 24.07 -9.70
C ASN A 103 -8.42 23.08 -9.88
N SER A 104 -8.30 21.86 -9.35
CA SER A 104 -9.35 20.83 -9.37
C SER A 104 -10.42 21.02 -8.28
N LYS A 105 -10.36 22.12 -7.50
CA LYS A 105 -11.26 22.44 -6.38
C LYS A 105 -11.32 21.34 -5.31
N LYS A 106 -10.25 20.53 -5.21
CA LYS A 106 -10.11 19.50 -4.17
C LYS A 106 -9.61 20.06 -2.84
N ILE A 107 -9.03 21.25 -2.87
CA ILE A 107 -8.66 22.04 -1.69
C ILE A 107 -9.22 23.46 -1.81
N SER A 108 -9.66 24.02 -0.69
CA SER A 108 -10.20 25.36 -0.55
C SER A 108 -9.14 26.36 -0.07
N ASN A 109 -9.48 27.65 -0.11
CA ASN A 109 -8.64 28.69 0.50
C ASN A 109 -8.45 28.48 2.01
N LYS A 110 -9.42 27.85 2.69
CA LYS A 110 -9.33 27.51 4.12
C LYS A 110 -8.28 26.42 4.34
N ASP A 111 -8.32 25.36 3.54
CA ASP A 111 -7.34 24.26 3.62
C ASP A 111 -5.91 24.77 3.34
N ILE A 112 -5.76 25.72 2.41
CA ILE A 112 -4.48 26.38 2.15
C ILE A 112 -4.01 27.22 3.33
N ALA A 113 -4.92 27.91 4.03
CA ALA A 113 -4.58 28.70 5.21
C ALA A 113 -4.11 27.78 6.35
N GLU A 114 -4.85 26.71 6.62
CA GLU A 114 -4.48 25.70 7.64
C GLU A 114 -3.12 25.05 7.32
N LEU A 115 -2.88 24.66 6.06
CA LEU A 115 -1.58 24.15 5.61
C LEU A 115 -0.44 25.16 5.81
N LYS A 116 -0.67 26.44 5.53
CA LYS A 116 0.33 27.51 5.74
C LYS A 116 0.63 27.74 7.22
N GLU A 117 -0.35 27.58 8.10
CA GLU A 117 -0.14 27.67 9.54
C GLU A 117 0.65 26.47 10.05
N TRP A 118 0.27 25.25 9.68
CA TRP A 118 0.99 24.04 10.03
C TRP A 118 2.46 24.06 9.58
N LEU A 119 2.75 24.53 8.35
CA LEU A 119 4.12 24.66 7.84
C LEU A 119 5.00 25.65 8.61
N LYS A 120 4.44 26.53 9.43
CA LYS A 120 5.23 27.43 10.30
C LYS A 120 5.56 26.80 11.64
N GLU A 121 4.86 25.73 12.02
CA GLU A 121 5.05 25.01 13.28
C GLU A 121 5.99 23.80 13.15
N VAL A 122 6.25 23.34 11.93
CA VAL A 122 7.21 22.28 11.58
C VAL A 122 8.55 22.87 11.18
#